data_AF-A0A7V9VK38-F1
#
_entry.id   AF-A0A7V9VK38-F1
#
_cell.length_a   1.000
_cell.length_b   1.000
_cell.length_c   1.000
_cell.angle_alpha   90.00
_cell.angle_beta   90.00
_cell.angle_gamma   90.00
#
_symmetry.space_group_name_H-M   'P 1'
#
loop_
_entity.id
_entity.type
_entity.pdbx_description
1 polymer ?
#
loop_
_entity_poly.entity_id
_entity_poly.type
_entity_poly.pdbx_seq_one_letter_code
_entity_poly.pdbx_strand_id
1 'polypeptide(L)'
;MNTKPTFGLALIVAMAAAAPAAGFSHPDQIGSSARAKLERAEQRWEDARILNYSYRIRRLCFCSREFTRKVTIDVRNGKPRRTPRAYRDVNKVEKLFDVIRDGLDAEILEARYRSGTGVPRSIYIDRSFMIADEEIGYEITRFAVPRD
;
A
#
# COMPACT_ATOMS: atom_id res chain seq x y z
N MET A 1 -50.11 -60.25 -12.59
CA MET A 1 -50.21 -59.78 -11.20
C MET A 1 -49.34 -58.53 -11.04
N ASN A 2 -49.79 -57.52 -10.27
CA ASN A 2 -49.04 -56.47 -9.52
C ASN A 2 -47.57 -56.16 -9.89
N THR A 3 -47.02 -54.92 -9.90
CA THR A 3 -47.38 -53.55 -9.43
C THR A 3 -46.28 -52.59 -9.99
N LYS A 4 -46.28 -51.24 -10.00
CA LYS A 4 -47.13 -50.09 -9.61
C LYS A 4 -46.61 -48.84 -10.40
N PRO A 5 -47.26 -47.66 -10.39
CA PRO A 5 -46.75 -46.47 -11.09
C PRO A 5 -45.69 -45.70 -10.28
N THR A 6 -44.70 -45.12 -10.95
CA THR A 6 -43.67 -44.26 -10.33
C THR A 6 -44.10 -42.80 -10.38
N PHE A 7 -44.22 -42.17 -9.22
CA PHE A 7 -44.57 -40.74 -9.09
C PHE A 7 -43.42 -39.85 -9.56
N GLY A 8 -43.74 -38.82 -10.37
CA GLY A 8 -42.80 -37.76 -10.70
C GLY A 8 -42.65 -36.78 -9.53
N LEU A 9 -41.43 -36.66 -8.99
CA LEU A 9 -41.11 -35.70 -7.94
C LEU A 9 -40.61 -34.39 -8.57
N ALA A 10 -41.45 -33.36 -8.59
CA ALA A 10 -41.05 -32.02 -9.03
C ALA A 10 -40.14 -31.38 -7.97
N LEU A 11 -38.85 -31.20 -8.29
CA LEU A 11 -37.90 -30.58 -7.38
C LEU A 11 -38.03 -29.05 -7.45
N ILE A 12 -38.61 -28.43 -6.42
CA ILE A 12 -38.62 -26.97 -6.27
C ILE A 12 -37.23 -26.53 -5.82
N VAL A 13 -36.44 -25.98 -6.73
CA VAL A 13 -35.14 -25.36 -6.40
C VAL A 13 -35.40 -23.99 -5.78
N ALA A 14 -35.35 -23.92 -4.45
CA ALA A 14 -35.35 -22.65 -3.74
C ALA A 14 -34.00 -21.93 -3.94
N MET A 15 -33.99 -20.86 -4.74
CA MET A 15 -32.84 -19.95 -4.80
C MET A 15 -32.71 -19.20 -3.48
N ALA A 16 -31.79 -19.63 -2.62
CA ALA A 16 -31.38 -18.87 -1.46
C ALA A 16 -30.58 -17.63 -1.93
N ALA A 17 -31.16 -16.43 -1.76
CA ALA A 17 -30.47 -15.19 -2.03
C ALA A 17 -29.37 -14.97 -0.98
N ALA A 18 -28.11 -15.21 -1.35
CA ALA A 18 -26.98 -14.89 -0.50
C ALA A 18 -26.84 -13.36 -0.37
N ALA A 19 -27.16 -12.83 0.81
CA ALA A 19 -26.86 -11.44 1.14
C ALA A 19 -25.33 -11.23 1.14
N PRO A 20 -24.81 -10.10 0.64
CA PRO A 20 -23.39 -9.82 0.70
C PRO A 20 -22.98 -9.64 2.16
N ALA A 21 -22.21 -10.59 2.69
CA ALA A 21 -21.54 -10.40 3.96
C ALA A 21 -20.62 -9.18 3.84
N ALA A 22 -20.78 -8.21 4.75
CA ALA A 22 -19.83 -7.12 4.91
C ALA A 22 -18.50 -7.75 5.37
N GLY A 23 -17.60 -7.99 4.42
CA GLY A 23 -16.44 -8.83 4.63
C GLY A 23 -15.42 -8.19 5.56
N PHE A 24 -15.23 -8.78 6.74
CA PHE A 24 -14.00 -8.62 7.49
C PHE A 24 -12.85 -9.21 6.64
N SER A 25 -11.98 -8.36 6.14
CA SER A 25 -10.79 -8.78 5.40
C SER A 25 -9.80 -9.41 6.38
N HIS A 26 -9.51 -10.70 6.21
CA HIS A 26 -8.47 -11.39 6.98
C HIS A 26 -7.08 -10.78 6.67
N PRO A 27 -6.10 -10.78 7.61
CA PRO A 27 -4.78 -10.21 7.39
C PRO A 27 -4.06 -10.71 6.11
N ASP A 28 -4.16 -12.01 5.81
CA ASP A 28 -3.68 -12.61 4.56
C ASP A 28 -4.27 -11.97 3.28
N GLN A 29 -5.54 -11.56 3.33
CA GLN A 29 -6.23 -10.87 2.23
C GLN A 29 -5.83 -9.39 2.15
N ILE A 30 -5.47 -8.77 3.27
CA ILE A 30 -4.89 -7.41 3.30
C ILE A 30 -3.49 -7.44 2.69
N GLY A 31 -2.62 -8.36 3.14
CA GLY A 31 -1.25 -8.53 2.65
C GLY A 31 -1.19 -8.83 1.15
N SER A 32 -2.02 -9.75 0.65
CA SER A 32 -2.11 -10.06 -0.79
C SER A 32 -2.65 -8.88 -1.62
N SER A 33 -3.66 -8.16 -1.12
CA SER A 33 -4.17 -6.93 -1.76
C SER A 33 -3.13 -5.81 -1.79
N ALA A 34 -2.38 -5.63 -0.70
CA ALA A 34 -1.32 -4.63 -0.59
C ALA A 34 -0.14 -4.95 -1.51
N ARG A 35 0.30 -6.21 -1.56
CA ARG A 35 1.33 -6.73 -2.46
C ARG A 35 0.98 -6.45 -3.92
N ALA A 36 -0.21 -6.84 -4.38
CA ALA A 36 -0.63 -6.60 -5.75
C ALA A 36 -0.76 -5.09 -6.10
N LYS A 37 -1.05 -4.23 -5.11
CA LYS A 37 -1.04 -2.76 -5.31
C LYS A 37 0.39 -2.19 -5.38
N LEU A 38 1.32 -2.75 -4.61
CA LEU A 38 2.75 -2.40 -4.62
C LEU A 38 3.39 -2.77 -5.97
N GLU A 39 3.23 -4.00 -6.42
CA GLU A 39 3.77 -4.49 -7.71
C GLU A 39 3.31 -3.61 -8.88
N ARG A 40 2.01 -3.28 -8.93
CA ARG A 40 1.48 -2.33 -9.94
C ARG A 40 2.02 -0.91 -9.79
N ALA A 41 2.45 -0.50 -8.60
CA ALA A 41 3.03 0.83 -8.36
C ALA A 41 4.52 0.86 -8.73
N GLU A 42 5.26 -0.21 -8.46
CA GLU A 42 6.64 -0.43 -8.91
C GLU A 42 6.71 -0.42 -10.46
N GLN A 43 5.85 -1.20 -11.14
CA GLN A 43 5.79 -1.21 -12.61
C GLN A 43 5.56 0.20 -13.19
N ARG A 44 4.58 0.96 -12.67
CA ARG A 44 4.31 2.33 -13.14
C ARG A 44 5.46 3.30 -12.88
N TRP A 45 6.30 3.03 -11.87
CA TRP A 45 7.48 3.83 -11.58
C TRP A 45 8.62 3.53 -12.57
N GLU A 46 8.86 2.25 -12.85
CA GLU A 46 9.84 1.79 -13.83
C GLU A 46 9.49 2.26 -15.25
N ASP A 47 8.23 2.09 -15.66
CA ASP A 47 7.70 2.52 -16.97
C ASP A 47 7.86 4.03 -17.18
N ALA A 48 7.75 4.83 -16.11
CA ALA A 48 7.87 6.27 -16.17
C ALA A 48 9.32 6.76 -16.37
N ARG A 49 10.33 5.91 -16.10
CA ARG A 49 11.77 6.17 -16.33
C ARG A 49 12.29 7.49 -15.71
N ILE A 50 11.72 7.92 -14.59
CA ILE A 50 11.99 9.22 -13.97
C ILE A 50 13.30 9.20 -13.15
N LEU A 51 14.39 9.71 -13.73
CA LEU A 51 15.69 9.81 -13.06
C LEU A 51 15.92 11.11 -12.27
N ASN A 52 15.13 12.15 -12.54
CA ASN A 52 15.24 13.48 -11.96
C ASN A 52 13.89 13.89 -11.34
N TYR A 53 13.84 14.08 -10.02
CA TYR A 53 12.60 14.43 -9.32
C TYR A 53 12.85 15.05 -7.96
N SER A 54 11.81 15.65 -7.38
CA SER A 54 11.78 16.06 -5.98
C SER A 54 10.44 15.71 -5.34
N TYR A 55 10.42 15.60 -4.01
CA TYR A 55 9.19 15.44 -3.22
C TYR A 55 9.38 16.01 -1.81
N ARG A 56 8.28 16.38 -1.15
CA ARG A 56 8.27 16.72 0.28
C ARG A 56 7.70 15.57 1.09
N ILE A 57 8.48 15.10 2.04
CA ILE A 57 8.15 13.98 2.92
C ILE A 57 8.06 14.44 4.38
N ARG A 58 7.16 13.81 5.13
CA ARG A 58 7.07 13.91 6.58
C ARG A 58 6.81 12.50 7.14
N ARG A 59 7.64 12.05 8.07
CA ARG A 59 7.36 10.87 8.90
C ARG A 59 6.37 11.24 10.03
N LEU A 60 5.43 10.35 10.28
CA LEU A 60 4.49 10.37 11.38
C LEU A 60 4.82 9.16 12.27
N CYS A 61 5.22 9.42 13.52
CA CYS A 61 5.53 8.44 14.56
C CYS A 61 5.74 9.21 15.87
N PHE A 62 5.78 8.51 17.00
CA PHE A 62 6.18 9.10 18.30
C PHE A 62 7.71 9.28 18.40
N CYS A 63 8.27 10.01 17.43
CA CYS A 63 9.70 10.23 17.28
C CYS A 63 10.09 11.69 17.54
N SER A 64 11.38 11.94 17.80
CA SER A 64 11.90 13.30 17.97
C SER A 64 11.69 14.18 16.71
N ARG A 65 11.70 15.51 16.91
CA ARG A 65 11.47 16.51 15.85
C ARG A 65 12.45 16.39 14.66
N GLU A 66 13.64 15.80 14.86
CA GLU A 66 14.57 15.54 13.75
C GLU A 66 13.95 14.62 12.69
N PHE A 67 13.24 13.58 13.16
CA PHE A 67 12.59 12.58 12.32
C PHE A 67 11.19 13.02 11.86
N THR A 68 10.43 13.80 12.62
CA THR A 68 9.05 14.17 12.25
C THR A 68 8.90 15.51 11.51
N ARG A 69 9.99 16.28 11.32
CA ARG A 69 9.96 17.52 10.52
C ARG A 69 9.81 17.23 9.02
N LYS A 70 8.99 18.03 8.33
CA LYS A 70 8.84 17.95 6.87
C LYS A 70 10.12 18.39 6.15
N VAL A 71 10.62 17.58 5.22
CA VAL A 71 11.83 17.86 4.41
C VAL A 71 11.55 17.72 2.92
N THR A 72 12.32 18.41 2.08
CA THR A 72 12.37 18.14 0.63
C THR A 72 13.48 17.14 0.35
N ILE A 73 13.19 16.12 -0.45
CA ILE A 73 14.17 15.22 -1.04
C ILE A 73 14.31 15.58 -2.52
N ASP A 74 15.55 15.75 -2.97
CA ASP A 74 15.91 15.93 -4.37
C ASP A 74 16.73 14.74 -4.86
N VAL A 75 16.30 14.15 -5.98
CA VAL A 75 16.99 13.06 -6.67
C VAL A 75 17.40 13.58 -8.05
N ARG A 76 18.68 13.39 -8.41
CA ARG A 76 19.21 13.78 -9.73
C ARG A 76 20.08 12.67 -10.29
N ASN A 77 19.79 12.24 -11.51
CA ASN A 77 20.37 11.07 -12.18
C ASN A 77 20.30 9.81 -11.29
N GLY A 78 19.12 9.55 -10.73
CA GLY A 78 18.86 8.43 -9.80
C GLY A 78 19.51 8.55 -8.40
N LYS A 79 20.29 9.61 -8.14
CA LYS A 79 21.08 9.78 -6.90
C LYS A 79 20.48 10.88 -6.00
N PRO A 80 20.13 10.58 -4.74
CA PRO A 80 19.66 11.56 -3.77
C PRO A 80 20.72 12.62 -3.47
N ARG A 81 20.30 13.86 -3.26
CA ARG A 81 21.17 15.00 -2.98
C ARG A 81 20.87 15.58 -1.61
N ARG A 82 21.93 15.77 -0.81
CA ARG A 82 21.92 16.48 0.49
C ARG A 82 20.84 16.02 1.50
N THR A 83 20.43 14.75 1.47
CA THR A 83 19.40 14.21 2.37
C THR A 83 19.84 14.27 3.84
N PRO A 84 19.03 14.85 4.76
CA PRO A 84 19.24 14.74 6.20
C PRO A 84 19.34 13.28 6.67
N ARG A 85 20.18 13.00 7.67
CA ARG A 85 20.44 11.63 8.16
C ARG A 85 19.16 10.87 8.50
N ALA A 86 18.25 11.52 9.23
CA ALA A 86 16.94 11.03 9.66
C ALA A 86 15.97 10.57 8.53
N TYR A 87 16.28 10.87 7.26
CA TYR A 87 15.44 10.55 6.10
C TYR A 87 16.17 9.73 5.03
N ARG A 88 17.39 9.23 5.29
CA ARG A 88 18.20 8.48 4.31
C ARG A 88 17.63 7.10 3.97
N ASP A 89 16.84 6.54 4.86
CA ASP A 89 16.03 5.34 4.72
C ASP A 89 14.83 5.52 3.76
N VAL A 90 14.36 6.75 3.53
CA VAL A 90 13.24 7.06 2.63
C VAL A 90 13.57 8.13 1.59
N ASN A 91 14.82 8.13 1.09
CA ASN A 91 15.36 9.18 0.23
C ASN A 91 15.28 8.93 -1.29
N LYS A 92 14.54 7.91 -1.72
CA LYS A 92 14.13 7.66 -3.10
C LYS A 92 12.72 7.06 -3.13
N VAL A 93 12.08 7.04 -4.29
CA VAL A 93 10.80 6.32 -4.48
C VAL A 93 10.98 4.82 -4.26
N GLU A 94 12.07 4.22 -4.73
CA GLU A 94 12.28 2.77 -4.52
C GLU A 94 12.38 2.42 -3.03
N LYS A 95 12.95 3.32 -2.22
CA LYS A 95 13.01 3.14 -0.76
C LYS A 95 11.68 3.30 -0.04
N LEU A 96 10.74 4.04 -0.64
CA LEU A 96 9.37 4.06 -0.15
C LEU A 96 8.63 2.75 -0.49
N PHE A 97 8.97 2.11 -1.61
CA PHE A 97 8.51 0.75 -1.91
C PHE A 97 9.14 -0.28 -0.96
N ASP A 98 10.42 -0.16 -0.63
CA ASP A 98 11.08 -1.00 0.38
C ASP A 98 10.34 -0.95 1.73
N VAL A 99 10.03 0.24 2.25
CA VAL A 99 9.23 0.41 3.47
C VAL A 99 7.85 -0.26 3.39
N ILE A 100 7.18 -0.19 2.23
CA ILE A 100 5.87 -0.85 2.04
C ILE A 100 6.04 -2.37 2.00
N ARG A 101 7.12 -2.86 1.37
CA ARG A 101 7.43 -4.29 1.24
C ARG A 101 7.74 -4.92 2.61
N ASP A 102 8.49 -4.19 3.44
CA ASP A 102 8.84 -4.56 4.81
C ASP A 102 7.63 -4.53 5.77
N GLY A 103 6.49 -3.98 5.34
CA GLY A 103 5.23 -3.95 6.09
C GLY A 103 4.13 -4.86 5.52
N LEU A 104 4.43 -5.73 4.54
CA LEU A 104 3.43 -6.63 3.93
C LEU A 104 2.92 -7.72 4.88
N ASP A 105 3.58 -7.91 6.02
CA ASP A 105 3.27 -8.83 7.11
C ASP A 105 2.64 -8.15 8.34
N ALA A 106 2.45 -6.82 8.29
CA ALA A 106 1.88 -6.03 9.38
C ALA A 106 0.35 -6.21 9.50
N GLU A 107 -0.18 -6.09 10.73
CA GLU A 107 -1.62 -6.13 11.01
C GLU A 107 -2.41 -5.06 10.23
N ILE A 108 -1.87 -3.85 10.08
CA ILE A 108 -2.35 -2.86 9.10
C ILE A 108 -1.22 -2.39 8.19
N LEU A 109 -1.47 -2.46 6.88
CA LEU A 109 -0.73 -1.72 5.86
C LEU A 109 -1.69 -0.94 4.94
N GLU A 110 -1.65 0.40 5.01
CA GLU A 110 -2.29 1.29 4.04
C GLU A 110 -1.27 2.07 3.20
N ALA A 111 -1.04 1.60 1.96
CA ALA A 111 -0.30 2.35 0.95
C ALA A 111 -1.24 2.95 -0.11
N ARG A 112 -1.14 4.27 -0.34
CA ARG A 112 -1.86 4.98 -1.41
C ARG A 112 -0.86 5.56 -2.39
N TYR A 113 -1.12 5.39 -3.68
CA TYR A 113 -0.19 5.74 -4.77
C TYR A 113 -0.73 6.87 -5.66
N ARG A 114 0.14 7.44 -6.49
CA ARG A 114 -0.21 8.33 -7.61
C ARG A 114 -0.53 7.48 -8.84
N SER A 115 -1.64 7.80 -9.52
CA SER A 115 -2.15 7.00 -10.64
C SER A 115 -1.19 6.96 -11.83
N GLY A 116 -0.59 8.09 -12.21
CA GLY A 116 0.29 8.16 -13.38
C GLY A 116 1.71 7.60 -13.19
N THR A 117 2.30 7.72 -12.00
CA THR A 117 3.73 7.42 -11.78
C THR A 117 4.02 6.33 -10.76
N GLY A 118 2.99 5.74 -10.13
CA GLY A 118 3.19 4.74 -9.07
C GLY A 118 3.72 5.28 -7.73
N VAL A 119 4.36 6.45 -7.70
CA VAL A 119 4.92 7.08 -6.50
C VAL A 119 3.93 7.08 -5.32
N PRO A 120 4.32 6.61 -4.13
CA PRO A 120 3.48 6.70 -2.93
C PRO A 120 3.09 8.14 -2.60
N ARG A 121 1.87 8.34 -2.07
CA ARG A 121 1.38 9.61 -1.53
C ARG A 121 1.09 9.54 -0.02
N SER A 122 0.75 8.36 0.48
CA SER A 122 0.71 8.04 1.90
C SER A 122 1.11 6.58 2.12
N ILE A 123 1.78 6.32 3.24
CA ILE A 123 2.06 4.99 3.78
C ILE A 123 1.65 5.05 5.25
N TYR A 124 0.98 4.02 5.76
CA TYR A 124 0.72 3.78 7.17
C TYR A 124 0.96 2.29 7.43
N ILE A 125 1.77 1.99 8.44
CA ILE A 125 2.10 0.63 8.89
C ILE A 125 1.90 0.59 10.39
N ASP A 126 1.17 -0.41 10.86
CA ASP A 126 0.91 -0.73 12.26
C ASP A 126 1.11 -2.23 12.39
N ARG A 127 2.17 -2.64 13.12
CA ARG A 127 2.63 -4.03 13.12
C ARG A 127 1.86 -4.89 14.12
N SER A 128 1.38 -4.30 15.21
CA SER A 128 0.59 -4.97 16.23
C SER A 128 -0.31 -3.98 16.97
N PHE A 129 -1.62 -4.23 16.91
CA PHE A 129 -2.64 -3.52 17.70
C PHE A 129 -2.39 -3.48 19.22
N MET A 130 -1.46 -4.30 19.72
CA MET A 130 -1.18 -4.48 21.15
C MET A 130 0.07 -3.73 21.62
N ILE A 131 0.81 -3.06 20.73
CA ILE A 131 2.05 -2.35 21.04
C ILE A 131 1.90 -0.89 20.61
N ALA A 132 1.96 0.03 21.57
CA ALA A 132 1.91 1.47 21.28
C ALA A 132 3.26 1.99 20.76
N ASP A 133 3.21 3.05 19.94
CA ASP A 133 4.35 3.83 19.43
C ASP A 133 5.25 3.11 18.39
N GLU A 134 4.86 1.92 17.91
CA GLU A 134 5.53 1.25 16.78
C GLU A 134 4.94 1.60 15.41
N GLU A 135 3.82 2.35 15.38
CA GLU A 135 3.14 2.76 14.16
C GLU A 135 3.98 3.79 13.39
N ILE A 136 4.14 3.57 12.08
CA ILE A 136 4.92 4.46 11.21
C ILE A 136 4.13 4.88 9.97
N GLY A 137 3.95 6.19 9.85
CA GLY A 137 3.32 6.84 8.72
C GLY A 137 4.28 7.70 7.91
N TYR A 138 3.99 7.87 6.63
CA TYR A 138 4.69 8.80 5.74
C TYR A 138 3.70 9.58 4.88
N GLU A 139 3.79 10.91 4.91
CA GLU A 139 3.12 11.79 3.94
C GLU A 139 4.07 12.14 2.79
N ILE A 140 3.72 11.83 1.54
CA ILE A 140 4.54 12.14 0.37
C ILE A 140 3.80 13.12 -0.56
N THR A 141 4.19 14.38 -0.45
CA THR A 141 3.53 15.54 -1.06
C THR A 141 4.44 16.24 -2.06
N ARG A 142 3.86 17.04 -2.96
CA ARG A 142 4.61 17.86 -3.94
C ARG A 142 5.68 17.08 -4.73
N PHE A 143 5.36 15.84 -5.12
CA PHE A 143 6.17 15.13 -6.10
C PHE A 143 6.17 15.93 -7.41
N ALA A 144 7.36 16.22 -7.92
CA ALA A 144 7.56 16.97 -9.15
C ALA A 144 8.76 16.42 -9.93
N VAL A 145 8.58 16.29 -11.24
CA VAL A 145 9.66 16.09 -12.22
C VAL A 145 10.03 17.48 -12.73
N PRO A 146 11.33 17.85 -12.84
CA PRO A 146 11.72 19.06 -13.55
C PRO A 146 11.16 19.06 -14.97
N ARG A 147 10.84 20.23 -15.51
CA ARG A 147 10.66 20.40 -16.94
C ARG A 147 12.01 20.83 -17.51
N ASP A 148 12.40 20.18 -18.60
CA ASP A 148 13.53 20.58 -19.44
C ASP A 148 13.16 21.81 -20.28
#